data_AF-A0A2A2QQW1-F1
#
_entry.id   AF-A0A2A2QQW1-F1
#
_cell.length_a   1.000
_cell.length_b   1.000
_cell.length_c   1.000
_cell.angle_alpha   90.00
_cell.angle_beta   90.00
_cell.angle_gamma   90.00
#
_symmetry.space_group_name_H-M   'P 1'
#
loop_
_entity.id
_entity.type
_entity.pdbx_description
1 polymer ?
#
loop_
_entity_poly.entity_id
_entity_poly.type
_entity_poly.pdbx_seq_one_letter_code
_entity_poly.pdbx_strand_id
1 'polypeptide(L)'
;MLPQRRKSAEEIAKLRESLGIPGAAVGVDAADQAGAGDLVDVVDPVDGVEELKREPVVEPLPPAAPKPVRSLRKSEQKVVERLAPPKLVAAKGIPARRHSDGELLEMRRIQATPPDQSIAHIQHMAVPWPVIALGYLLPLCGAFCAWFAVWSPGVLPMDFPAEWIGDLSRQPWLVKAGLGSLGLFGGFAFALAGWIAWKKPRSRHHVGFISIITLLVLVFGIIQLTSTHGP
;
A
#
# COMPACT_ATOMS: atom_id res chain seq x y z
N MET A 1 -26.84 1.22 15.77
CA MET A 1 -26.57 -0.20 15.48
C MET A 1 -26.74 -0.39 13.98
N LEU A 2 -25.65 -0.67 13.24
CA LEU A 2 -25.74 -0.93 11.81
C LEU A 2 -26.11 -2.42 11.59
N PRO A 3 -27.03 -2.75 10.67
CA PRO A 3 -27.41 -4.12 10.41
C PRO A 3 -26.21 -4.90 9.88
N GLN A 4 -25.81 -5.95 10.59
CA GLN A 4 -24.80 -6.89 10.11
C GLN A 4 -25.38 -7.62 8.90
N ARG A 5 -24.96 -7.21 7.70
CA ARG A 5 -25.23 -7.96 6.46
C ARG A 5 -24.54 -9.32 6.60
N ARG A 6 -25.33 -10.38 6.77
CA ARG A 6 -24.81 -11.76 6.71
C ARG A 6 -24.32 -11.99 5.28
N LYS A 7 -23.01 -12.19 5.12
CA LYS A 7 -22.41 -12.55 3.83
C LYS A 7 -22.94 -13.91 3.39
N SER A 8 -23.25 -14.07 2.11
CA SER A 8 -23.72 -15.34 1.56
C SER A 8 -22.57 -16.36 1.52
N ALA A 9 -22.91 -17.65 1.54
CA ALA A 9 -21.94 -18.74 1.52
C ALA A 9 -21.00 -18.68 0.30
N GLU A 10 -21.50 -18.20 -0.84
CA GLU A 10 -20.71 -17.98 -2.06
C GLU A 10 -19.65 -16.88 -1.92
N GLU A 11 -19.96 -15.81 -1.19
CA GLU A 11 -19.00 -14.72 -0.96
C GLU A 11 -17.86 -15.19 -0.05
N ILE A 12 -18.17 -16.09 0.89
CA ILE A 12 -17.17 -16.75 1.75
C ILE A 12 -16.31 -17.72 0.92
N ALA A 13 -16.88 -18.42 -0.05
CA ALA A 13 -16.14 -19.31 -0.94
C ALA A 13 -15.13 -18.53 -1.82
N LYS A 14 -15.56 -17.41 -2.43
CA LYS A 14 -14.66 -16.52 -3.20
C LYS A 14 -13.55 -15.92 -2.35
N LEU A 15 -13.83 -15.57 -1.09
CA LEU A 15 -12.80 -15.07 -0.18
C LEU A 15 -11.76 -16.15 0.14
N ARG A 16 -12.18 -17.41 0.32
CA ARG A 16 -11.26 -18.53 0.57
C ARG A 16 -10.39 -18.84 -0.65
N GLU A 17 -10.97 -18.77 -1.85
CA GLU A 17 -10.23 -18.93 -3.10
C GLU A 17 -9.19 -17.82 -3.29
N SER A 18 -9.55 -16.56 -3.02
CA SER A 18 -8.62 -15.42 -3.10
C SER A 18 -7.46 -15.50 -2.09
N LEU A 19 -7.64 -16.23 -0.98
CA LEU A 19 -6.63 -16.40 0.07
C LEU A 19 -5.72 -17.60 -0.19
N GLY A 20 -5.89 -18.32 -1.31
CA GLY A 20 -5.00 -19.41 -1.69
C GLY A 20 -5.04 -20.60 -0.74
N ILE A 21 -6.20 -20.88 -0.13
CA ILE A 21 -6.42 -22.07 0.69
C ILE A 21 -7.05 -23.16 -0.21
N PRO A 22 -6.26 -24.07 -0.81
CA PRO A 22 -6.82 -25.15 -1.62
C PRO A 22 -7.53 -26.17 -0.73
N GLY A 23 -8.79 -26.48 -1.08
CA GLY A 23 -9.43 -27.75 -0.74
C GLY A 23 -9.92 -27.93 0.70
N ALA A 24 -11.12 -27.42 1.00
CA ALA A 24 -12.00 -28.02 1.99
C ALA A 24 -13.46 -27.86 1.53
N ALA A 25 -13.77 -28.47 0.38
CA ALA A 25 -15.14 -28.87 0.09
C ALA A 25 -15.44 -30.08 0.98
N VAL A 26 -15.83 -29.82 2.24
CA VAL A 26 -16.54 -30.83 3.02
C VAL A 26 -17.95 -30.84 2.47
N GLY A 27 -18.25 -31.86 1.69
CA GLY A 27 -19.60 -32.14 1.21
C GLY A 27 -20.58 -32.15 2.38
N VAL A 28 -21.62 -31.35 2.25
CA VAL A 28 -22.82 -31.48 3.06
C VAL A 28 -23.96 -31.68 2.09
N ASP A 29 -24.09 -32.94 1.67
CA ASP A 29 -25.28 -33.58 1.10
C ASP A 29 -25.15 -35.05 1.57
N ALA A 30 -26.12 -35.80 2.08
CA ALA A 30 -27.55 -35.65 2.14
C ALA A 30 -28.11 -36.67 3.15
N ALA A 31 -29.18 -36.33 3.85
CA ALA A 31 -30.19 -37.28 4.32
C ALA A 31 -31.46 -36.51 4.73
N ASP A 32 -32.24 -36.07 3.75
CA ASP A 32 -33.71 -36.12 3.79
C ASP A 32 -34.27 -35.43 2.54
N GLN A 33 -34.69 -36.24 1.56
CA GLN A 33 -36.04 -36.15 0.97
C GLN A 33 -36.25 -37.24 -0.08
N ALA A 34 -37.25 -38.08 0.20
CA ALA A 34 -37.89 -38.99 -0.73
C ALA A 34 -38.86 -38.21 -1.65
N GLY A 35 -38.99 -38.62 -2.92
CA GLY A 35 -40.11 -38.19 -3.76
C GLY A 35 -39.95 -38.29 -5.28
N ALA A 36 -40.19 -39.50 -5.81
CA ALA A 36 -40.96 -39.82 -7.04
C ALA A 36 -40.63 -39.24 -8.44
N GLY A 37 -40.37 -40.17 -9.38
CA GLY A 37 -40.69 -40.12 -10.83
C GLY A 37 -39.76 -39.28 -11.71
N ASP A 38 -39.35 -39.64 -12.93
CA ASP A 38 -39.93 -40.55 -13.92
C ASP A 38 -38.86 -40.91 -14.98
N LEU A 39 -39.02 -42.06 -15.64
CA LEU A 39 -38.16 -42.64 -16.68
C LEU A 39 -38.12 -41.79 -17.96
N VAL A 40 -37.00 -41.81 -18.71
CA VAL A 40 -36.94 -42.25 -20.14
C VAL A 40 -35.50 -42.69 -20.50
N ASP A 41 -35.40 -43.92 -21.02
CA ASP A 41 -34.27 -44.55 -21.71
C ASP A 41 -33.85 -43.83 -23.01
N VAL A 42 -32.54 -43.71 -23.29
CA VAL A 42 -31.99 -43.95 -24.64
C VAL A 42 -30.57 -44.54 -24.53
N VAL A 43 -30.40 -45.63 -25.27
CA VAL A 43 -29.29 -46.58 -25.39
C VAL A 43 -28.12 -46.05 -26.24
N ASP A 44 -26.90 -46.27 -25.73
CA ASP A 44 -25.55 -46.62 -26.29
C ASP A 44 -25.31 -46.79 -27.83
N PRO A 45 -24.06 -47.04 -28.33
CA PRO A 45 -22.67 -46.85 -27.81
C PRO A 45 -21.74 -46.17 -28.86
N VAL A 46 -20.45 -45.93 -28.58
CA VAL A 46 -19.28 -46.23 -29.48
C VAL A 46 -17.95 -45.96 -28.74
N ASP A 47 -17.19 -47.04 -28.59
CA ASP A 47 -15.74 -47.26 -28.64
C ASP A 47 -14.74 -46.09 -28.52
N GLY A 48 -13.82 -46.26 -27.56
CA GLY A 48 -12.61 -45.45 -27.43
C GLY A 48 -11.72 -45.95 -26.29
N VAL A 49 -11.10 -47.12 -26.51
CA VAL A 49 -10.11 -47.74 -25.62
C VAL A 49 -8.82 -46.91 -25.62
N GLU A 50 -8.47 -46.29 -24.48
CA GLU A 50 -7.07 -46.01 -24.12
C GLU A 50 -6.77 -46.51 -22.69
N GLU A 51 -6.35 -47.77 -22.66
CA GLU A 51 -5.10 -48.24 -22.06
C GLU A 51 -4.48 -47.46 -20.89
N LEU A 52 -4.93 -47.83 -19.69
CA LEU A 52 -4.10 -48.35 -18.60
C LEU A 52 -2.68 -47.76 -18.40
N LYS A 53 -2.59 -46.69 -17.61
CA LYS A 53 -1.41 -46.44 -16.77
C LYS A 53 -1.79 -46.46 -15.29
N ARG A 54 -1.79 -47.67 -14.73
CA ARG A 54 -1.81 -47.91 -13.28
C ARG A 54 -0.55 -47.27 -12.67
N GLU A 55 -0.71 -46.11 -12.05
CA GLU A 55 0.25 -45.64 -11.06
C GLU A 55 -0.05 -46.33 -9.71
N PRO A 56 1.00 -46.69 -8.94
CA PRO A 56 0.84 -47.50 -7.74
C PRO A 56 0.05 -46.73 -6.67
N VAL A 57 -0.96 -47.42 -6.13
CA VAL A 57 -1.70 -47.04 -4.92
C VAL A 57 -0.69 -46.92 -3.78
N VAL A 58 -0.28 -45.67 -3.49
CA VAL A 58 0.43 -45.33 -2.26
C VAL A 58 -0.61 -45.32 -1.15
N GLU A 59 -0.51 -46.33 -0.30
CA GLU A 59 -1.23 -46.45 0.96
C GLU A 59 -1.20 -45.12 1.73
N PRO A 60 -2.36 -44.57 2.15
CA PRO A 60 -2.37 -43.30 2.87
C PRO A 60 -1.68 -43.49 4.22
N LEU A 61 -0.49 -42.89 4.37
CA LEU A 61 0.17 -42.77 5.66
C LEU A 61 -0.81 -42.20 6.69
N PRO A 62 -0.85 -42.75 7.91
CA PRO A 62 -1.69 -42.21 8.97
C PRO A 62 -1.37 -40.73 9.21
N PRO A 63 -2.38 -39.90 9.53
CA PRO A 63 -2.18 -38.47 9.74
C PRO A 63 -1.11 -38.27 10.81
N ALA A 64 0.00 -37.66 10.42
CA ALA A 64 1.07 -37.28 11.34
C ALA A 64 0.44 -36.45 12.46
N ALA A 65 0.50 -36.98 13.68
CA ALA A 65 -0.03 -36.30 14.85
C ALA A 65 0.51 -34.86 14.89
N PRO A 66 -0.35 -33.86 15.16
CA PRO A 66 0.06 -32.47 15.19
C PRO A 66 1.22 -32.34 16.18
N LYS A 67 2.40 -31.99 15.67
CA LYS A 67 3.57 -31.70 16.52
C LYS A 67 3.09 -30.67 17.55
N PRO A 68 3.10 -30.99 18.85
CA PRO A 68 2.76 -29.99 19.86
C PRO A 68 3.80 -28.89 19.72
N VAL A 69 3.36 -27.74 19.17
CA VAL A 69 4.15 -26.53 19.19
C VAL A 69 4.27 -26.20 20.66
N ARG A 70 5.39 -26.64 21.22
CA ARG A 70 5.80 -26.51 22.61
C ARG A 70 5.71 -25.02 22.89
N SER A 71 4.58 -24.60 23.46
CA SER A 71 4.29 -23.22 23.82
C SER A 71 5.54 -22.70 24.48
N LEU A 72 6.16 -21.68 23.85
CA LEU A 72 7.47 -21.18 24.22
C LEU A 72 7.49 -21.07 25.73
N ARG A 73 8.28 -21.98 26.31
CA ARG A 73 8.14 -22.43 27.67
C ARG A 73 8.30 -21.18 28.52
N LYS A 74 7.29 -20.93 29.36
CA LYS A 74 7.22 -19.88 30.40
C LYS A 74 8.35 -19.97 31.45
N SER A 75 9.45 -20.63 31.11
CA SER A 75 10.62 -20.94 31.92
C SER A 75 11.79 -19.99 31.69
N GLU A 76 11.70 -19.05 30.74
CA GLU A 76 12.57 -17.86 30.74
C GLU A 76 11.98 -16.68 31.52
N GLN A 77 10.84 -16.90 32.19
CA GLN A 77 10.49 -16.11 33.36
C GLN A 77 11.47 -16.50 34.46
N LYS A 78 12.71 -16.02 34.31
CA LYS A 78 13.73 -15.95 35.33
C LYS A 78 12.99 -15.46 36.56
N VAL A 79 12.87 -16.34 37.56
CA VAL A 79 12.48 -15.95 38.91
C VAL A 79 13.52 -14.90 39.26
N VAL A 80 13.15 -13.63 39.09
CA VAL A 80 13.88 -12.51 39.65
C VAL A 80 13.84 -12.83 41.13
N GLU A 81 14.98 -13.32 41.61
CA GLU A 81 15.28 -13.48 43.01
C GLU A 81 14.73 -12.26 43.70
N ARG A 82 13.76 -12.51 44.58
CA ARG A 82 12.98 -11.50 45.30
C ARG A 82 13.94 -10.86 46.30
N LEU A 83 14.89 -10.08 45.78
CA LEU A 83 15.62 -9.07 46.51
C LEU A 83 14.57 -8.34 47.34
N ALA A 84 14.85 -8.28 48.65
CA ALA A 84 14.02 -7.60 49.64
C ALA A 84 13.36 -6.38 49.02
N PRO A 85 12.05 -6.15 49.29
CA PRO A 85 11.27 -5.12 48.62
C PRO A 85 12.13 -3.87 48.56
N PRO A 86 12.53 -3.40 47.35
CA PRO A 86 13.34 -2.21 47.26
C PRO A 86 12.55 -1.16 48.01
N LYS A 87 13.18 -0.55 49.02
CA LYS A 87 12.68 0.66 49.67
C LYS A 87 12.18 1.52 48.53
N LEU A 88 10.85 1.67 48.43
CA LEU A 88 10.18 2.42 47.39
C LEU A 88 10.69 3.85 47.52
N VAL A 89 11.82 4.15 46.88
CA VAL A 89 12.20 5.50 46.56
C VAL A 89 11.06 5.94 45.67
N ALA A 90 10.18 6.77 46.23
CA ALA A 90 8.96 7.24 45.62
C ALA A 90 9.30 7.74 44.21
N ALA A 91 9.18 6.85 43.23
CA ALA A 91 9.45 7.15 41.84
C ALA A 91 8.36 8.13 41.47
N LYS A 92 8.79 9.39 41.34
CA LYS A 92 8.00 10.58 41.14
C LYS A 92 6.91 10.32 40.10
N GLY A 93 5.71 10.04 40.61
CA GLY A 93 4.40 10.02 39.98
C GLY A 93 4.35 9.64 38.50
N ILE A 94 4.44 8.35 38.18
CA ILE A 94 3.66 7.87 37.04
C ILE A 94 2.21 7.84 37.55
N PRO A 95 1.31 8.70 37.03
CA PRO A 95 -0.08 8.68 37.47
C PRO A 95 -0.68 7.33 37.09
N ALA A 96 -0.83 6.45 38.08
CA ALA A 96 -1.57 5.21 37.94
C ALA A 96 -3.06 5.57 37.84
N ARG A 97 -3.48 6.07 36.67
CA ARG A 97 -4.88 6.33 36.39
C ARG A 97 -5.57 4.97 36.32
N ARG A 98 -6.30 4.64 37.39
CA ARG A 98 -7.11 3.42 37.44
C ARG A 98 -8.22 3.58 36.41
N HIS A 99 -8.14 2.80 35.33
CA HIS A 99 -9.19 2.80 34.31
C HIS A 99 -10.47 2.22 34.91
N SER A 100 -11.60 2.84 34.57
CA SER A 100 -12.90 2.30 34.97
C SER A 100 -13.17 0.97 34.23
N ASP A 101 -14.01 0.10 34.79
CA ASP A 101 -14.35 -1.18 34.14
C ASP A 101 -15.00 -0.97 32.76
N GLY A 102 -15.73 0.13 32.57
CA GLY A 102 -16.27 0.53 31.27
C GLY A 102 -15.16 0.89 30.27
N GLU A 103 -14.16 1.67 30.71
CA GLU A 103 -12.98 2.02 29.90
C GLU A 103 -12.14 0.77 29.54
N LEU A 104 -12.02 -0.20 30.45
CA LEU A 104 -11.37 -1.49 30.18
C LEU A 104 -12.13 -2.34 29.15
N LEU A 105 -13.45 -2.36 29.21
CA LEU A 105 -14.28 -3.04 28.21
C LEU A 105 -14.16 -2.35 26.84
N GLU A 106 -14.08 -1.02 26.82
CA GLU A 106 -13.86 -0.26 25.59
C GLU A 106 -12.49 -0.51 24.98
N MET A 107 -11.42 -0.54 25.79
CA MET A 107 -10.08 -0.92 25.34
C MET A 107 -10.05 -2.35 24.79
N ARG A 108 -10.70 -3.31 25.47
CA ARG A 108 -10.82 -4.69 24.95
C ARG A 108 -11.61 -4.74 23.66
N ARG A 109 -12.65 -3.92 23.50
CA ARG A 109 -13.42 -3.83 22.26
C ARG A 109 -12.54 -3.32 21.11
N ILE A 110 -11.74 -2.28 21.35
CA ILE A 110 -10.78 -1.75 20.37
C ILE A 110 -9.71 -2.79 20.02
N GLN A 111 -9.21 -3.55 21.01
CA GLN A 111 -8.23 -4.62 20.78
C GLN A 111 -8.83 -5.87 20.10
N ALA A 112 -10.12 -6.13 20.30
CA ALA A 112 -10.84 -7.23 19.68
C ALA A 112 -11.23 -6.94 18.22
N THR A 113 -11.20 -5.69 17.79
CA THR A 113 -11.32 -5.35 16.37
C THR A 113 -10.13 -5.98 15.62
N PRO A 114 -10.37 -6.74 14.54
CA PRO A 114 -9.29 -7.39 13.79
C PRO A 114 -8.26 -6.33 13.37
N PRO A 115 -6.95 -6.62 13.48
CA PRO A 115 -5.89 -5.70 13.05
C PRO A 115 -6.09 -5.26 11.59
N ASP A 116 -6.64 -6.16 10.76
CA ASP A 116 -6.96 -5.91 9.35
C ASP A 116 -7.94 -4.73 9.15
N GLN A 117 -8.89 -4.55 10.07
CA GLN A 117 -9.87 -3.47 9.99
C GLN A 117 -9.24 -2.10 10.27
N SER A 118 -8.27 -2.07 11.20
CA SER A 118 -7.50 -0.86 11.51
C SER A 118 -6.59 -0.47 10.35
N ILE A 119 -5.97 -1.44 9.68
CA ILE A 119 -5.11 -1.21 8.52
C ILE A 119 -5.93 -0.73 7.33
N ALA A 120 -7.09 -1.34 7.07
CA ALA A 120 -7.99 -0.89 6.01
C ALA A 120 -8.46 0.55 6.23
N HIS A 121 -8.82 0.92 7.46
CA HIS A 121 -9.21 2.29 7.79
C HIS A 121 -8.06 3.29 7.58
N ILE A 122 -6.82 2.90 7.93
CA ILE A 122 -5.62 3.71 7.69
C ILE A 122 -5.35 3.87 6.18
N GLN A 123 -5.54 2.82 5.39
CA GLN A 123 -5.34 2.87 3.93
C GLN A 123 -6.32 3.83 3.25
N HIS A 124 -7.59 3.88 3.69
CA HIS A 124 -8.56 4.85 3.16
C HIS A 124 -8.23 6.31 3.51
N MET A 125 -7.50 6.56 4.61
CA MET A 125 -7.00 7.88 4.97
C MET A 125 -5.71 8.27 4.22
N ALA A 126 -4.99 7.33 3.61
CA ALA A 126 -3.80 7.65 2.82
C ALA A 126 -4.19 8.35 1.52
N VAL A 127 -3.36 9.28 1.05
CA VAL A 127 -3.51 9.85 -0.30
C VAL A 127 -3.23 8.70 -1.28
N PRO A 128 -4.05 8.54 -2.34
CA PRO A 128 -3.77 7.52 -3.35
C PRO A 128 -2.38 7.75 -3.96
N TRP A 129 -1.60 6.68 -4.09
CA TRP A 129 -0.20 6.74 -4.55
C TRP A 129 0.01 7.53 -5.87
N PRO A 130 -0.88 7.42 -6.89
CA PRO A 130 -0.74 8.21 -8.12
C PRO A 130 -0.75 9.73 -7.91
N VAL A 131 -1.48 10.23 -6.92
CA VAL A 131 -1.53 11.68 -6.62
C VAL A 131 -0.21 12.14 -6.01
N ILE A 132 0.38 11.31 -5.15
CA ILE A 132 1.72 11.57 -4.59
C ILE A 132 2.75 11.57 -5.73
N ALA A 133 2.73 10.55 -6.59
CA ALA A 133 3.62 10.45 -7.73
C ALA A 133 3.51 11.67 -8.66
N LEU A 134 2.29 12.12 -8.96
CA LEU A 134 2.06 13.33 -9.76
C LEU A 134 2.66 14.58 -9.11
N GLY A 135 2.53 14.71 -7.78
CA GLY A 135 3.12 15.82 -7.03
C GLY A 135 4.65 15.88 -7.08
N TYR A 136 5.32 14.73 -7.21
CA TYR A 136 6.77 14.68 -7.42
C TYR A 136 7.18 14.85 -8.88
N LEU A 137 6.38 14.32 -9.82
CA LEU A 137 6.68 14.40 -11.25
C LEU A 137 6.57 15.83 -11.79
N LEU A 138 5.65 16.63 -11.27
CA LEU A 138 5.48 18.03 -11.71
C LEU A 138 6.74 18.89 -11.54
N PRO A 139 7.35 19.00 -10.33
CA PRO A 139 8.57 19.77 -10.16
C PRO A 139 9.75 19.16 -10.91
N LEU A 140 9.82 17.82 -11.05
CA LEU A 140 10.85 17.18 -11.88
C LEU A 140 10.70 17.52 -13.36
N CYS A 141 9.47 17.57 -13.88
CA CYS A 141 9.19 18.00 -15.25
C CYS A 141 9.56 19.47 -15.46
N GLY A 142 9.21 20.35 -14.52
CA GLY A 142 9.65 21.75 -14.54
C GLY A 142 11.18 21.90 -14.52
N ALA A 143 11.86 21.15 -13.65
CA ALA A 143 13.32 21.11 -13.58
C ALA A 143 13.93 20.59 -14.88
N PHE A 144 13.36 19.55 -15.48
CA PHE A 144 13.80 18.98 -16.75
C PHE A 144 13.63 19.97 -17.90
N CYS A 145 12.50 20.67 -17.99
CA CYS A 145 12.28 21.73 -18.99
C CYS A 145 13.28 22.88 -18.84
N ALA A 146 13.53 23.33 -17.61
CA ALA A 146 14.53 24.37 -17.34
C ALA A 146 15.96 23.90 -17.66
N TRP A 147 16.31 22.67 -17.27
CA TRP A 147 17.60 22.06 -17.62
C TRP A 147 17.76 21.94 -19.13
N PHE A 148 16.75 21.46 -19.85
CA PHE A 148 16.77 21.34 -21.30
C PHE A 148 16.92 22.70 -21.98
N ALA A 149 16.23 23.74 -21.51
CA ALA A 149 16.37 25.10 -22.05
C ALA A 149 17.80 25.65 -21.91
N VAL A 150 18.51 25.28 -20.83
CA VAL A 150 19.87 25.77 -20.55
C VAL A 150 20.96 24.89 -21.18
N TRP A 151 20.83 23.56 -21.12
CA TRP A 151 21.88 22.60 -21.46
C TRP A 151 21.73 21.94 -22.84
N SER A 152 20.55 21.99 -23.48
CA SER A 152 20.39 21.47 -24.85
C SER A 152 21.41 22.01 -25.87
N PRO A 153 21.95 23.25 -25.77
CA PRO A 153 22.95 23.72 -26.72
C PRO A 153 24.31 23.04 -26.59
N GLY A 154 24.64 22.44 -25.44
CA GLY A 154 25.97 21.89 -25.16
C GLY A 154 26.07 20.36 -25.19
N VAL A 155 24.95 19.63 -25.14
CA VAL A 155 24.94 18.16 -24.95
C VAL A 155 24.66 17.41 -26.24
N LEU A 156 24.01 18.03 -27.23
CA LEU A 156 23.68 17.35 -28.47
C LEU A 156 24.94 17.26 -29.37
N PRO A 157 25.31 16.05 -29.85
CA PRO A 157 26.50 15.84 -30.66
C PRO A 157 26.44 16.63 -31.98
N MET A 158 27.63 17.03 -32.45
CA MET A 158 27.91 17.99 -33.54
C MET A 158 27.29 17.68 -34.91
N ASP A 159 26.63 16.54 -35.08
CA ASP A 159 25.94 16.17 -36.33
C ASP A 159 24.44 16.55 -36.33
N PHE A 160 23.91 17.02 -35.19
CA PHE A 160 22.60 17.69 -35.15
C PHE A 160 22.75 19.10 -35.73
N PRO A 161 21.74 19.71 -36.38
CA PRO A 161 21.78 21.11 -36.82
C PRO A 161 21.86 22.06 -35.60
N ALA A 162 23.03 22.11 -34.98
CA ALA A 162 23.32 22.78 -33.72
C ALA A 162 23.22 24.30 -33.86
N GLU A 163 23.39 24.81 -35.08
CA GLU A 163 23.25 26.23 -35.40
C GLU A 163 21.84 26.73 -35.10
N TRP A 164 20.81 25.98 -35.52
CA TRP A 164 19.43 26.34 -35.25
C TRP A 164 19.07 26.26 -33.76
N ILE A 165 19.62 25.28 -33.03
CA ILE A 165 19.37 25.12 -31.59
C ILE A 165 20.07 26.22 -30.78
N GLY A 166 21.29 26.60 -31.16
CA GLY A 166 22.02 27.70 -30.51
C GLY A 166 21.35 29.05 -30.74
N ASP A 167 20.83 29.30 -31.95
CA ASP A 167 20.06 30.51 -32.24
C ASP A 167 18.71 30.52 -31.55
N LEU A 168 18.07 29.36 -31.43
CA LEU A 168 16.83 29.18 -30.70
C LEU A 168 17.05 29.44 -29.20
N SER A 169 18.07 28.86 -28.57
CA SER A 169 18.35 29.02 -27.13
C SER A 169 18.74 30.45 -26.75
N ARG A 170 19.25 31.25 -27.70
CA ARG A 170 19.56 32.68 -27.49
C ARG A 170 18.32 33.57 -27.54
N GLN A 171 17.15 33.05 -27.93
CA GLN A 171 15.96 33.87 -28.03
C GLN A 171 15.47 34.31 -26.64
N PRO A 172 15.23 35.62 -26.42
CA PRO A 172 14.81 36.14 -25.12
C PRO A 172 13.42 35.65 -24.70
N TRP A 173 12.57 35.25 -25.67
CA TRP A 173 11.27 34.66 -25.37
C TRP A 173 11.38 33.26 -24.76
N LEU A 174 12.45 32.51 -25.05
CA LEU A 174 12.69 31.18 -24.49
C LEU A 174 13.06 31.24 -23.01
N VAL A 175 13.83 32.25 -22.61
CA VAL A 175 14.10 32.54 -21.19
C VAL A 175 12.81 32.87 -20.45
N LYS A 176 11.97 33.73 -21.04
CA LYS A 176 10.65 34.09 -20.49
C LYS A 176 9.72 32.88 -20.41
N ALA A 177 9.74 32.01 -21.43
CA ALA A 177 8.97 30.76 -21.43
C ALA A 177 9.49 29.77 -20.38
N GLY A 178 10.82 29.66 -20.22
CA GLY A 178 11.48 28.87 -19.17
C GLY A 178 11.07 29.34 -17.78
N LEU A 179 11.20 30.63 -17.48
CA LEU A 179 10.75 31.22 -16.21
C LEU A 179 9.23 31.06 -16.00
N GLY A 180 8.43 31.29 -17.05
CA GLY A 180 6.99 31.15 -17.00
C GLY A 180 6.54 29.71 -16.70
N SER A 181 7.16 28.73 -17.37
CA SER A 181 6.91 27.30 -17.12
C SER A 181 7.35 26.87 -15.73
N LEU A 182 8.54 27.30 -15.27
CA LEU A 182 9.04 27.02 -13.92
C LEU A 182 8.07 27.56 -12.85
N GLY A 183 7.59 28.79 -13.04
CA GLY A 183 6.59 29.42 -12.17
C GLY A 183 5.24 28.68 -12.20
N LEU A 184 4.77 28.28 -13.39
CA LEU A 184 3.50 27.56 -13.55
C LEU A 184 3.55 26.18 -12.87
N PHE A 185 4.57 25.37 -13.17
CA PHE A 185 4.70 24.03 -12.59
C PHE A 185 5.01 24.10 -11.09
N GLY A 186 5.86 25.03 -10.66
CA GLY A 186 6.15 25.27 -9.24
C GLY A 186 4.90 25.71 -8.47
N GLY A 187 4.14 26.66 -9.04
CA GLY A 187 2.88 27.13 -8.46
C GLY A 187 1.84 26.02 -8.34
N PHE A 188 1.67 25.19 -9.37
CA PHE A 188 0.76 24.05 -9.33
C PHE A 188 1.20 23.00 -8.30
N ALA A 189 2.50 22.71 -8.20
CA ALA A 189 3.03 21.79 -7.20
C ALA A 189 2.77 22.29 -5.77
N PHE A 190 2.96 23.59 -5.51
CA PHE A 190 2.62 24.19 -4.21
C PHE A 190 1.11 24.17 -3.92
N ALA A 191 0.27 24.46 -4.92
CA ALA A 191 -1.18 24.38 -4.77
C ALA A 191 -1.63 22.95 -4.42
N LEU A 192 -1.08 21.94 -5.10
CA LEU A 192 -1.34 20.53 -4.83
C LEU A 192 -0.87 20.13 -3.43
N ALA A 193 0.34 20.55 -3.04
CA ALA A 193 0.88 20.31 -1.70
C ALA A 193 -0.01 20.94 -0.61
N GLY A 194 -0.45 22.19 -0.80
CA GLY A 194 -1.37 22.88 0.10
C GLY A 194 -2.72 22.18 0.21
N TRP A 195 -3.27 21.71 -0.90
CA TRP A 195 -4.52 20.94 -0.92
C TRP A 195 -4.39 19.61 -0.17
N ILE A 196 -3.30 18.88 -0.37
CA ILE A 196 -3.01 17.64 0.36
C ILE A 196 -2.86 17.92 1.86
N ALA A 197 -2.16 18.99 2.23
CA ALA A 197 -1.95 19.39 3.62
C ALA A 197 -3.26 19.68 4.34
N TRP A 198 -4.21 20.31 3.64
CA TRP A 198 -5.52 20.64 4.18
C TRP A 198 -6.43 19.41 4.30
N LYS A 199 -6.53 18.59 3.25
CA LYS A 199 -7.46 17.46 3.23
C LYS A 199 -6.99 16.28 4.07
N LYS A 200 -5.68 16.03 4.17
CA LYS A 200 -5.13 14.79 4.76
C LYS A 200 -3.99 15.09 5.74
N PRO A 201 -4.27 15.42 7.02
CA PRO A 201 -3.25 15.80 8.00
C PRO A 201 -2.20 14.71 8.27
N ARG A 202 -2.51 13.43 8.01
CA ARG A 202 -1.55 12.33 8.16
C ARG A 202 -0.44 12.34 7.08
N SER A 203 -0.65 13.00 5.95
CA SER A 203 0.31 13.05 4.83
C SER A 203 1.23 14.28 4.87
N ARG A 204 1.26 15.03 5.98
CA ARG A 204 2.07 16.26 6.13
C ARG A 204 3.56 16.08 5.84
N HIS A 205 4.10 14.89 6.08
CA HIS A 205 5.51 14.60 5.76
C HIS A 205 5.78 14.69 4.26
N HIS A 206 4.94 14.09 3.41
CA HIS A 206 5.10 14.16 1.96
C HIS A 206 4.92 15.57 1.43
N VAL A 207 3.95 16.31 1.98
CA VAL A 207 3.76 17.74 1.67
C VAL A 207 5.05 18.51 1.95
N GLY A 208 5.66 18.32 3.12
CA GLY A 208 6.92 18.97 3.47
C GLY A 208 8.02 18.67 2.44
N PHE A 209 8.19 17.40 2.07
CA PHE A 209 9.17 17.01 1.05
C PHE A 209 8.88 17.61 -0.33
N ILE A 210 7.65 17.54 -0.81
CA ILE A 210 7.25 18.10 -2.13
C ILE A 210 7.50 19.61 -2.13
N SER A 211 7.13 20.32 -1.06
CA SER A 211 7.38 21.77 -0.94
C SER A 211 8.87 22.11 -0.95
N ILE A 212 9.71 21.36 -0.24
CA ILE A 212 11.16 21.58 -0.22
C ILE A 212 11.76 21.35 -1.61
N ILE A 213 11.42 20.22 -2.27
CA ILE A 213 11.93 19.93 -3.62
C ILE A 213 11.48 21.00 -4.61
N THR A 214 10.21 21.39 -4.57
CA THR A 214 9.66 22.45 -5.44
C THR A 214 10.39 23.78 -5.20
N LEU A 215 10.63 24.14 -3.94
CA LEU A 215 11.38 25.35 -3.60
C LEU A 215 12.80 25.31 -4.13
N LEU A 216 13.51 24.18 -3.95
CA LEU A 216 14.88 24.03 -4.46
C LEU A 216 14.90 24.13 -5.99
N VAL A 217 14.02 23.43 -6.69
CA VAL A 217 13.91 23.50 -8.16
C VAL A 217 13.64 24.92 -8.62
N LEU A 218 12.75 25.65 -7.93
CA LEU A 218 12.40 27.01 -8.30
C LEU A 218 13.56 27.98 -8.05
N VAL A 219 14.23 27.91 -6.90
CA VAL A 219 15.38 28.76 -6.56
C VAL A 219 16.55 28.48 -7.51
N PHE A 220 16.97 27.22 -7.67
CA PHE A 220 18.07 26.86 -8.56
C PHE A 220 17.73 27.12 -10.03
N GLY A 221 16.49 26.86 -10.44
CA GLY A 221 16.02 27.16 -11.79
C GLY A 221 16.10 28.65 -12.11
N ILE A 222 15.64 29.51 -11.19
CA ILE A 222 15.76 30.97 -11.34
C ILE A 222 17.22 31.39 -11.38
N ILE A 223 18.06 30.94 -10.44
CA ILE A 223 19.49 31.29 -10.40
C ILE A 223 20.19 30.90 -11.70
N GLN A 224 19.91 29.71 -12.25
CA GLN A 224 20.53 29.25 -13.50
C GLN A 224 20.01 30.01 -14.73
N LEU A 225 18.72 30.32 -14.78
CA LEU A 225 18.13 31.12 -15.87
C LEU A 225 18.64 32.57 -15.84
N THR A 226 18.89 33.14 -14.67
CA THR A 226 19.41 34.52 -14.57
C THR A 226 20.92 34.61 -14.72
N SER A 227 21.68 33.59 -14.30
CA SER A 227 23.15 33.57 -14.45
C SER A 227 23.60 33.42 -15.91
N THR A 228 22.83 32.70 -16.72
CA THR A 228 23.10 32.46 -18.14
C THR A 228 22.78 33.66 -19.03
N HIS A 229 21.82 34.49 -18.61
CA HIS A 229 21.37 35.67 -19.34
C HIS A 229 21.59 36.93 -18.50
N GLY A 230 22.82 37.16 -18.05
CA GLY A 230 23.20 38.34 -17.25
C GLY A 230 22.58 39.66 -17.78
N PRO A 231 22.44 40.68 -16.91
CA PRO A 231 21.67 41.90 -17.18
C PRO A 231 22.04 42.60 -18.49
#